data_AF-A0AAN8ZX03-F1
#
_entry.id   AF-A0AAN8ZX03-F1
#
_cell.length_a   1.000
_cell.length_b   1.000
_cell.length_c   1.000
_cell.angle_alpha   90.00
_cell.angle_beta   90.00
_cell.angle_gamma   90.00
#
_symmetry.space_group_name_H-M   'P 1'
#
loop_
_entity.id
_entity.type
_entity.pdbx_description
1 polymer ?
#
loop_
_entity_poly.entity_id
_entity_poly.type
_entity_poly.pdbx_seq_one_letter_code
_entity_poly.pdbx_strand_id
1 'polypeptide(L)'
;MSTYPRSNHVIEEGVWHRVLATWQGGRASLRVNQDPPVSCEAPGPPTTLTLNTPLYLGGFKLWYMVNRESGILVGLDGALQRLLVNGVVYDRLTEAAIEQKGVTLYKGPPCHPNPCHNSAICVPLLNEFFCKCSFMFVGRLCDQANFYGTGFGIPFLSLIGSFSLSSSNEFLNNTLNR
;
A
#
# COMPACT_ATOMS: atom_id res chain seq x y z
N MET A 1 -28.19 -6.66 24.30
CA MET A 1 -27.54 -5.50 23.66
C MET A 1 -26.12 -5.93 23.30
N SER A 2 -25.68 -5.82 22.05
CA SER A 2 -24.30 -6.19 21.69
C SER A 2 -23.33 -5.20 22.34
N THR A 3 -22.26 -5.69 22.98
CA THR A 3 -21.23 -4.89 23.65
C THR A 3 -20.18 -4.32 22.69
N TYR A 4 -20.22 -4.71 21.41
CA TYR A 4 -19.31 -4.25 20.36
C TYR A 4 -20.03 -4.14 19.01
N PRO A 5 -19.55 -3.29 18.08
CA PRO A 5 -20.12 -3.17 16.75
C PRO A 5 -19.70 -4.37 15.90
N ARG A 6 -20.66 -4.99 15.21
CA ARG A 6 -20.43 -6.13 14.31
C ARG A 6 -20.97 -5.80 12.93
N SER A 7 -20.10 -5.85 11.91
CA SER A 7 -20.53 -5.69 10.52
C SER A 7 -21.17 -6.98 10.01
N ASN A 8 -22.17 -6.84 9.14
CA ASN A 8 -22.76 -7.95 8.39
C ASN A 8 -22.05 -8.18 7.04
N HIS A 9 -21.01 -7.40 6.73
CA HIS A 9 -20.20 -7.61 5.53
C HIS A 9 -19.57 -9.00 5.55
N VAL A 10 -19.82 -9.78 4.50
CA VAL A 10 -19.20 -11.10 4.34
C VAL A 10 -17.76 -10.90 3.85
N ILE A 11 -16.81 -11.51 4.54
CA ILE A 11 -15.39 -11.46 4.16
C ILE A 11 -15.14 -12.54 3.11
N GLU A 12 -14.58 -12.14 1.98
CA GLU A 12 -14.23 -13.02 0.88
C GLU A 12 -12.80 -13.54 1.04
N GLU A 13 -12.62 -14.85 0.91
CA GLU A 13 -11.29 -15.46 1.00
C GLU A 13 -10.39 -15.02 -0.15
N GLY A 14 -9.11 -14.78 0.14
CA GLY A 14 -8.13 -14.35 -0.86
C GLY A 14 -8.28 -12.90 -1.34
N VAL A 15 -9.24 -12.14 -0.78
CA VAL A 15 -9.48 -10.74 -1.13
C VAL A 15 -8.97 -9.81 -0.04
N TRP A 16 -8.33 -8.73 -0.45
CA TRP A 16 -7.90 -7.68 0.47
C TRP A 16 -9.10 -6.86 0.96
N HIS A 17 -9.27 -6.81 2.28
CA HIS A 17 -10.26 -5.96 2.93
C HIS A 17 -9.62 -4.87 3.78
N ARG A 18 -10.31 -3.72 3.88
CA ARG A 18 -9.93 -2.61 4.76
C ARG A 18 -10.88 -2.56 5.94
N VAL A 19 -10.34 -2.67 7.15
CA VAL A 19 -11.13 -2.52 8.38
C VAL A 19 -10.71 -1.24 9.09
N LEU A 20 -11.68 -0.40 9.43
CA LEU A 20 -11.49 0.80 10.23
C LEU A 20 -12.32 0.68 11.50
N ALA A 21 -11.66 0.67 12.65
CA ALA A 21 -12.30 0.71 13.96
C ALA A 21 -11.95 2.02 14.67
N THR A 22 -12.95 2.66 15.27
CA THR A 22 -12.76 3.89 16.03
C THR A 22 -13.47 3.81 17.38
N TRP A 23 -12.91 4.52 18.37
CA TRP A 23 -13.55 4.76 19.66
C TRP A 23 -13.47 6.24 19.97
N GLN A 24 -14.62 6.87 20.18
CA GLN A 24 -14.68 8.29 20.52
C GLN A 24 -15.84 8.55 21.48
N GLY A 25 -15.53 9.09 22.66
CA GLY A 25 -16.55 9.56 23.61
C GLY A 25 -17.58 8.50 24.01
N GLY A 26 -17.15 7.24 24.20
CA GLY A 26 -18.05 6.13 24.55
C GLY A 26 -18.74 5.46 23.35
N ARG A 27 -18.53 5.95 22.12
CA ARG A 27 -19.06 5.34 20.89
C ARG A 27 -17.97 4.56 20.16
N ALA A 28 -18.21 3.27 19.94
CA ALA A 28 -17.42 2.43 19.05
C ALA A 28 -18.03 2.45 17.64
N SER A 29 -17.19 2.53 16.62
CA SER A 29 -17.60 2.40 15.22
C SER A 29 -16.69 1.44 14.48
N LEU A 30 -17.27 0.61 13.62
CA LEU A 30 -16.58 -0.33 12.76
C LEU A 30 -17.06 -0.14 11.32
N ARG A 31 -16.11 0.02 10.41
CA ARG A 31 -16.36 0.04 8.98
C ARG A 31 -15.51 -1.02 8.28
N VAL A 32 -16.14 -1.78 7.40
CA VAL A 32 -15.46 -2.73 6.53
C VAL A 32 -15.59 -2.21 5.10
N ASN A 33 -14.45 -2.06 4.42
CA ASN A 33 -14.34 -1.54 3.06
C ASN A 33 -15.01 -0.16 2.91
N GLN A 34 -15.99 -0.04 2.02
CA GLN A 34 -16.73 1.19 1.71
C GLN A 34 -18.13 1.19 2.32
N ASP A 35 -18.49 0.16 3.10
CA ASP A 35 -19.81 0.04 3.70
C ASP A 35 -20.08 1.18 4.70
N PRO A 36 -21.36 1.47 4.99
CA PRO A 36 -21.71 2.35 6.09
C PRO A 36 -21.13 1.85 7.42
N PRO A 37 -20.62 2.73 8.30
CA PRO A 37 -20.10 2.32 9.60
C PRO A 37 -21.21 1.79 10.51
N VAL A 38 -20.96 0.64 11.13
CA VAL A 38 -21.81 0.08 12.19
C VAL A 38 -21.27 0.58 13.53
N SER A 39 -22.14 1.11 14.39
CA SER A 39 -21.73 1.72 15.66
C SER A 39 -22.51 1.17 16.84
N CYS A 40 -21.91 1.22 18.02
CA CYS A 40 -22.57 0.97 19.30
C CYS A 40 -22.02 1.92 20.37
N GLU A 41 -22.76 2.07 21.46
CA GLU A 41 -22.36 2.91 22.58
C GLU A 41 -22.17 2.06 23.82
N ALA A 42 -21.10 2.34 24.56
CA ALA A 42 -20.89 1.70 25.84
C ALA A 42 -21.88 2.23 26.89
N PRO A 43 -22.31 1.37 27.82
CA PRO A 43 -23.12 1.80 28.93
C PRO A 43 -22.32 2.72 29.86
N GLY A 44 -22.97 3.79 30.34
CA GLY A 44 -22.39 4.71 31.32
C GLY A 44 -21.79 5.98 30.70
N PRO A 45 -21.07 6.79 31.50
CA PRO A 45 -20.49 8.04 31.04
C PRO A 45 -19.39 7.84 30.00
N PRO A 46 -19.15 8.81 29.10
CA PRO A 46 -18.09 8.75 28.11
C PRO A 46 -16.73 8.50 28.76
N THR A 47 -16.08 7.40 28.39
CA THR A 47 -14.73 7.05 28.88
C THR A 47 -13.73 6.99 27.73
N THR A 48 -12.49 7.33 28.03
CA THR A 48 -11.34 7.02 27.18
C THR A 48 -10.92 5.57 27.40
N LEU A 49 -10.55 4.87 26.33
CA LEU A 49 -9.97 3.53 26.43
C LEU A 49 -8.47 3.66 26.67
N THR A 50 -8.00 3.13 27.80
CA THR A 50 -6.56 2.99 28.08
C THR A 50 -6.20 1.52 27.98
N LEU A 51 -5.22 1.20 27.13
CA LEU A 51 -4.73 -0.17 26.98
C LEU A 51 -3.50 -0.36 27.86
N ASN A 52 -3.63 -1.17 28.92
CA ASN A 52 -2.53 -1.51 29.83
C ASN A 52 -1.81 -2.81 29.43
N THR A 53 -2.13 -3.37 28.26
CA THR A 53 -1.56 -4.62 27.74
C THR A 53 -0.99 -4.41 26.34
N PRO A 54 -0.03 -5.24 25.89
CA PRO A 54 0.46 -5.18 24.52
C PRO A 54 -0.66 -5.37 23.50
N LEU A 55 -0.49 -4.79 22.30
CA LEU A 55 -1.34 -5.07 21.16
C LEU A 55 -0.96 -6.42 20.55
N TYR A 56 -1.93 -7.34 20.46
CA TYR A 56 -1.76 -8.63 19.80
C TYR A 56 -2.37 -8.59 18.40
N LEU A 57 -1.67 -9.17 17.43
CA LEU A 57 -2.12 -9.28 16.05
C LEU A 57 -2.11 -10.74 15.63
N GLY A 58 -3.21 -11.18 15.01
CA GLY A 58 -3.35 -12.52 14.43
C GLY A 58 -3.50 -13.67 15.44
N GLY A 59 -3.11 -13.52 16.70
CA GLY A 59 -3.35 -14.55 17.70
C GLY A 59 -2.73 -14.26 19.05
N PHE A 60 -2.81 -15.25 19.93
CA PHE A 60 -2.37 -15.18 21.31
C PHE A 60 -1.83 -16.53 21.77
N LYS A 61 -0.89 -16.50 22.72
CA LYS A 61 -0.16 -17.69 23.18
C LYS A 61 -1.06 -18.68 23.92
N LEU A 62 -1.98 -18.16 24.73
CA LEU A 62 -2.83 -18.94 25.61
C LEU A 62 -4.27 -18.42 25.49
N TRP A 63 -5.17 -19.23 24.94
CA TRP A 63 -6.55 -18.86 24.63
C TRP A 63 -7.35 -18.36 25.85
N TYR A 64 -7.00 -18.82 27.05
CA TYR A 64 -7.65 -18.38 28.28
C TYR A 64 -7.37 -16.90 28.63
N MET A 65 -6.37 -16.27 28.02
CA MET A 65 -6.06 -14.84 28.23
C MET A 65 -7.01 -13.91 27.46
N VAL A 66 -7.81 -14.46 26.56
CA VAL A 66 -8.74 -13.68 25.75
C VAL A 66 -10.12 -13.72 26.37
N ASN A 67 -10.74 -12.55 26.44
CA ASN A 67 -12.10 -12.42 26.93
C ASN A 67 -13.02 -13.30 26.07
N ARG A 68 -13.73 -14.25 26.69
CA ARG A 68 -14.63 -15.19 26.00
C ARG A 68 -15.74 -14.48 25.23
N GLU A 69 -16.15 -13.29 25.66
CA GLU A 69 -17.16 -12.49 24.97
C GLU A 69 -16.67 -11.93 23.62
N SER A 70 -15.36 -11.95 23.35
CA SER A 70 -14.82 -11.57 22.04
C SER A 70 -15.23 -12.53 20.92
N GLY A 71 -15.64 -13.76 21.25
CA GLY A 71 -15.98 -14.78 20.26
C GLY A 71 -14.79 -15.29 19.43
N ILE A 72 -13.54 -14.92 19.79
CA ILE A 72 -12.34 -15.35 19.06
C ILE A 72 -12.00 -16.78 19.46
N LEU A 73 -12.12 -17.71 18.50
CA LEU A 73 -11.83 -19.14 18.69
C LEU A 73 -10.57 -19.60 17.96
N VAL A 74 -10.20 -18.88 16.90
CA VAL A 74 -9.07 -19.20 16.03
C VAL A 74 -8.28 -17.93 15.75
N GLY A 75 -7.00 -18.11 15.45
CA GLY A 75 -6.14 -17.01 15.02
C GLY A 75 -6.47 -16.60 13.59
N LEU A 76 -5.92 -15.46 13.18
CA LEU A 76 -5.91 -15.06 11.78
C LEU A 76 -5.04 -16.03 11.00
N ASP A 77 -5.66 -16.73 10.05
CA ASP A 77 -4.96 -17.39 8.95
C ASP A 77 -5.12 -16.51 7.70
N GLY A 78 -4.07 -15.78 7.36
CA GLY A 78 -4.13 -14.78 6.31
C GLY A 78 -2.96 -13.80 6.35
N ALA A 79 -3.08 -12.70 5.61
CA ALA A 79 -2.03 -11.71 5.48
C ALA A 79 -2.48 -10.35 6.00
N LEU A 80 -1.55 -9.61 6.63
CA LEU A 80 -1.71 -8.21 6.98
C LEU A 80 -0.74 -7.38 6.15
N GLN A 81 -1.27 -6.44 5.39
CA GLN A 81 -0.45 -5.60 4.52
C GLN A 81 -0.05 -4.27 5.19
N ARG A 82 -0.96 -3.66 5.96
CA ARG A 82 -0.74 -2.35 6.58
C ARG A 82 -1.53 -2.21 7.86
N LEU A 83 -0.87 -1.72 8.91
CA LEU A 83 -1.48 -1.39 10.19
C LEU A 83 -1.30 0.10 10.50
N LEU A 84 -2.38 0.75 10.89
CA LEU A 84 -2.37 2.11 11.43
C LEU A 84 -3.07 2.11 12.77
N VAL A 85 -2.42 2.62 13.81
CA VAL A 85 -3.01 2.77 15.14
C VAL A 85 -2.87 4.23 15.54
N ASN A 86 -3.99 4.91 15.78
CA ASN A 86 -4.03 6.32 16.16
C ASN A 86 -3.22 7.25 15.23
N GLY A 87 -3.23 6.96 13.92
CA GLY A 87 -2.51 7.73 12.90
C GLY A 87 -1.04 7.34 12.70
N VAL A 88 -0.49 6.50 13.58
CA VAL A 88 0.88 5.97 13.45
C VAL A 88 0.86 4.74 12.55
N VAL A 89 1.72 4.73 11.53
CA VAL A 89 1.92 3.58 10.66
C VAL A 89 2.89 2.62 11.34
N TYR A 90 2.48 1.35 11.47
CA TYR A 90 3.35 0.27 11.94
C TYR A 90 3.79 -0.52 10.72
N ASP A 91 5.02 -0.28 10.26
CA ASP A 91 5.68 -1.03 9.21
C ASP A 91 6.53 -2.17 9.80
N ARG A 92 6.96 -3.10 8.94
CA ARG A 92 7.85 -4.22 9.31
C ARG A 92 7.38 -4.97 10.57
N LEU A 93 6.08 -5.31 10.62
CA LEU A 93 5.42 -5.89 11.80
C LEU A 93 6.15 -7.11 12.40
N THR A 94 6.78 -7.94 11.57
CA THR A 94 7.56 -9.11 12.01
C THR A 94 8.82 -8.73 12.80
N GLU A 95 9.40 -7.57 12.52
CA GLU A 95 10.60 -7.07 13.22
C GLU A 95 10.23 -6.27 14.47
N ALA A 96 9.10 -5.57 14.45
CA ALA A 96 8.58 -4.84 15.59
C ALA A 96 7.92 -5.74 16.64
N ALA A 97 7.66 -7.01 16.32
CA ALA A 97 6.98 -7.95 17.22
C ALA A 97 7.86 -8.36 18.41
N ILE A 98 7.28 -8.29 19.62
CA ILE A 98 7.93 -8.78 20.85
C ILE A 98 8.02 -10.32 20.84
N GLU A 99 6.98 -11.00 20.35
CA GLU A 99 6.94 -12.46 20.17
C GLU A 99 6.20 -12.77 18.86
N GLN A 100 6.63 -13.80 18.14
CA GLN A 100 5.99 -14.25 16.91
C GLN A 100 6.06 -15.78 16.78
N LYS A 101 5.00 -16.38 16.21
CA LYS A 101 4.94 -17.82 15.91
C LYS A 101 4.16 -18.05 14.62
N GLY A 102 4.75 -18.78 13.68
CA GLY A 102 4.10 -19.09 12.41
C GLY A 102 3.87 -17.87 11.51
N VAL A 103 4.63 -16.78 11.70
CA VAL A 103 4.52 -15.57 10.89
C VAL A 103 5.66 -15.52 9.88
N THR A 104 5.33 -15.29 8.61
CA THR A 104 6.31 -15.12 7.53
C THR A 104 5.94 -13.92 6.67
N LEU A 105 6.92 -13.39 5.93
CA LEU A 105 6.65 -12.34 4.94
C LEU A 105 5.70 -12.88 3.86
N TYR A 106 4.61 -12.17 3.61
CA TYR A 106 3.67 -12.49 2.55
C TYR A 106 4.32 -12.26 1.17
N LYS A 107 4.42 -13.34 0.37
CA LYS A 107 4.99 -13.33 -0.99
C LYS A 107 3.90 -13.65 -2.03
N GLY A 108 2.86 -12.82 -2.06
CA GLY A 108 1.76 -12.97 -3.01
C GLY A 108 1.51 -11.70 -3.83
N PRO A 109 0.44 -11.70 -4.63
CA PRO A 109 -0.02 -10.52 -5.35
C PRO A 109 -0.24 -9.33 -4.40
N PRO A 110 0.02 -8.09 -4.84
CA PRO A 110 0.33 -7.70 -6.22
C PRO A 110 1.84 -7.59 -6.52
N CYS A 111 2.72 -7.83 -5.55
CA CYS A 111 4.17 -7.63 -5.71
C CYS A 111 4.96 -8.91 -5.97
N HIS A 112 4.31 -10.07 -6.09
CA HIS A 112 4.98 -11.33 -6.38
C HIS A 112 4.36 -12.04 -7.60
N PRO A 113 5.14 -12.32 -8.66
CA PRO A 113 6.53 -11.86 -8.89
C PRO A 113 6.61 -10.32 -8.96
N ASN A 114 7.79 -9.74 -8.67
CA ASN A 114 7.95 -8.27 -8.63
C ASN A 114 7.62 -7.68 -10.02
N PRO A 115 6.55 -6.87 -10.16
CA PRO A 115 6.18 -6.29 -11.45
C PRO A 115 7.04 -5.08 -11.84
N CYS A 116 7.86 -4.56 -10.94
CA CYS A 116 8.68 -3.37 -11.17
C CYS A 116 10.02 -3.73 -11.83
N HIS A 117 10.44 -2.92 -12.81
CA HIS A 117 11.71 -3.07 -13.53
C HIS A 117 12.85 -2.32 -12.86
N ASN A 118 14.07 -2.53 -13.37
CA ASN A 118 15.27 -1.79 -13.00
C ASN A 118 15.53 -1.75 -11.48
N SER A 119 15.34 -2.89 -10.82
CA SER A 119 15.54 -3.06 -9.36
C SER A 119 14.70 -2.10 -8.51
N ALA A 120 13.59 -1.59 -9.04
CA ALA A 120 12.65 -0.76 -8.29
C ALA A 120 11.91 -1.57 -7.22
N ILE A 121 11.50 -0.87 -6.16
CA ILE A 121 10.81 -1.46 -5.02
C ILE A 121 9.31 -1.47 -5.31
N CYS A 122 8.70 -2.65 -5.33
CA CYS A 122 7.24 -2.77 -5.39
C CYS A 122 6.64 -2.47 -4.01
N VAL A 123 5.69 -1.55 -3.97
CA VAL A 123 4.95 -1.20 -2.76
C VAL A 123 3.50 -1.60 -2.95
N PRO A 124 2.99 -2.58 -2.19
CA PRO A 124 1.64 -3.09 -2.37
C PRO A 124 0.59 -2.16 -1.72
N LEU A 125 -0.57 -2.05 -2.37
CA LEU A 125 -1.73 -1.23 -2.02
C LEU A 125 -3.02 -2.03 -2.24
N LEU A 126 -3.37 -2.89 -1.28
CA LEU A 126 -4.41 -3.92 -1.41
C LEU A 126 -4.15 -4.77 -2.66
N ASN A 127 -5.08 -4.79 -3.61
CA ASN A 127 -4.97 -5.49 -4.90
C ASN A 127 -4.11 -4.74 -5.93
N GLU A 128 -3.73 -3.49 -5.66
CA GLU A 128 -2.92 -2.65 -6.54
C GLU A 128 -1.49 -2.52 -6.03
N PHE A 129 -0.60 -1.98 -6.84
CA PHE A 129 0.78 -1.68 -6.45
C PHE A 129 1.25 -0.39 -7.10
N PHE A 130 2.29 0.20 -6.53
CA PHE A 130 3.10 1.20 -7.22
C PHE A 130 4.58 0.83 -7.11
N CYS A 131 5.35 1.21 -8.13
CA CYS A 131 6.79 1.02 -8.14
C CYS A 131 7.48 2.29 -7.64
N LYS A 132 8.29 2.16 -6.59
CA LYS A 132 9.19 3.22 -6.16
C LYS A 132 10.45 3.14 -7.00
N CYS A 133 10.51 3.97 -8.04
CA CYS A 133 11.63 4.01 -8.97
C CYS A 133 12.89 4.60 -8.34
N SER A 134 14.04 4.11 -8.80
CA SER A 134 15.34 4.76 -8.59
C SER A 134 15.41 6.07 -9.39
N PHE A 135 16.34 6.96 -9.02
CA PHE A 135 16.40 8.31 -9.58
C PHE A 135 16.53 8.37 -11.12
N MET A 136 17.12 7.35 -11.75
CA MET A 136 17.30 7.23 -13.20
C MET A 136 16.13 6.57 -13.93
N PHE A 137 15.02 6.24 -13.26
CA PHE A 137 13.89 5.58 -13.91
C PHE A 137 12.56 6.23 -13.53
N VAL A 138 11.62 6.20 -14.47
CA VAL A 138 10.26 6.73 -14.36
C VAL A 138 9.27 5.78 -15.04
N GLY A 139 7.98 6.13 -15.00
CA GLY A 139 6.89 5.30 -15.50
C GLY A 139 6.29 4.42 -14.40
N ARG A 140 5.12 3.85 -14.67
CA ARG A 140 4.38 3.03 -13.69
C ARG A 140 5.18 1.81 -13.22
N LEU A 141 5.99 1.22 -14.10
CA LEU A 141 6.80 0.05 -13.83
C LEU A 141 8.30 0.36 -13.72
N CYS A 142 8.70 1.64 -13.72
CA CYS A 142 10.10 2.06 -13.70
C CYS A 142 10.93 1.52 -14.88
N ASP A 143 10.32 1.39 -16.05
CA ASP A 143 10.89 0.85 -17.28
C ASP A 143 11.50 1.93 -18.20
N GLN A 144 11.21 3.20 -17.93
CA GLN A 144 11.66 4.33 -18.74
C GLN A 144 12.84 5.04 -18.06
N ALA A 145 13.88 5.39 -18.81
CA ALA A 145 15.01 6.14 -18.29
C ALA A 145 14.63 7.61 -18.01
N ASN A 146 15.04 8.12 -16.85
CA ASN A 146 14.84 9.49 -16.41
C ASN A 146 16.10 10.33 -16.67
N PHE A 147 16.15 10.95 -17.85
CA PHE A 147 17.29 11.79 -18.25
C PHE A 147 17.32 13.16 -17.54
N TYR A 148 16.27 13.53 -16.79
CA TYR A 148 16.20 14.80 -16.07
C TYR A 148 16.68 14.71 -14.61
N GLY A 149 16.91 13.51 -14.08
CA GLY A 149 17.27 13.26 -12.67
C GLY A 149 18.77 13.28 -12.36
N THR A 150 19.63 13.29 -13.38
CA THR A 150 21.05 13.53 -13.19
C THR A 150 21.24 15.03 -13.05
N GLY A 151 21.76 15.53 -11.92
CA GLY A 151 22.08 16.95 -11.70
C GLY A 151 23.09 17.57 -12.68
N PHE A 152 23.37 16.91 -13.79
CA PHE A 152 23.81 17.57 -15.01
C PHE A 152 22.58 18.28 -15.60
N GLY A 153 22.47 19.60 -15.37
CA GLY A 153 21.74 20.44 -16.31
C GLY A 153 22.42 20.26 -17.67
N ILE A 154 21.87 19.41 -18.53
CA ILE A 154 22.38 19.20 -19.87
C ILE A 154 21.52 20.03 -20.83
N PRO A 155 21.95 21.23 -21.26
CA PRO A 155 21.47 21.84 -22.49
C PRO A 155 22.19 21.20 -23.69
N PHE A 156 22.17 19.88 -23.80
CA PHE A 156 22.78 19.14 -24.90
C PHE A 156 21.80 18.05 -25.35
N LEU A 157 20.83 18.46 -26.16
CA LEU A 157 20.35 17.75 -27.36
C LEU A 157 19.08 18.42 -27.91
N SER A 158 19.14 19.73 -28.11
CA SER A 158 18.42 20.38 -29.20
C SER A 158 19.44 21.19 -30.00
N LEU A 159 20.28 20.48 -30.76
CA LEU A 159 20.98 20.95 -31.97
C LEU A 159 21.87 19.80 -32.48
N ILE A 160 21.25 18.68 -32.87
CA ILE A 160 21.73 18.00 -34.08
C ILE A 160 20.63 18.23 -35.11
N GLY A 161 20.78 19.33 -35.84
CA GLY A 161 20.10 19.50 -37.11
C GLY A 161 20.57 18.39 -38.05
N SER A 162 19.62 17.52 -38.40
CA SER A 162 19.49 16.83 -39.67
C SER A 162 20.72 16.06 -40.20
N PHE A 163 20.77 14.76 -39.92
CA PHE A 163 21.42 13.81 -40.83
C PHE A 163 20.45 13.46 -41.95
N SER A 164 20.76 13.92 -43.15
CA SER A 164 20.50 13.21 -44.40
C SER A 164 21.58 13.62 -45.39
N LEU A 165 22.72 12.91 -45.36
CA LEU A 165 23.74 13.01 -46.39
C LEU A 165 23.27 12.14 -47.56
N SER A 166 22.84 12.76 -48.66
CA SER A 166 22.57 12.11 -49.93
C SER A 166 23.17 12.98 -51.03
N SER A 167 24.38 12.63 -51.44
CA SER A 167 25.06 13.18 -52.61
C SER A 167 24.27 12.83 -53.88
N SER A 168 23.87 13.84 -54.65
CA SER A 168 23.73 13.69 -56.10
C SER A 168 23.98 15.04 -56.80
N ASN A 169 24.84 14.95 -57.80
CA ASN A 169 25.30 16.00 -58.70
C ASN A 169 24.17 16.72 -59.43
N GLU A 170 24.50 17.93 -59.89
CA GLU A 170 24.05 18.61 -61.11
C GLU A 170 22.72 18.12 -61.73
N PHE A 171 21.77 19.05 -61.92
CA PHE A 171 21.32 19.42 -63.27
C PHE A 171 20.21 20.48 -63.20
N LEU A 172 20.42 21.52 -64.02
CA LEU A 172 19.45 22.39 -64.68
C LEU A 172 18.64 23.40 -63.87
N ASN A 173 18.86 24.67 -64.26
CA ASN A 173 17.85 25.62 -64.73
C ASN A 173 16.58 25.72 -63.87
N ASN A 174 16.13 26.89 -63.45
CA ASN A 174 15.74 27.96 -64.36
C ASN A 174 15.17 29.10 -63.48
N THR A 175 15.36 30.35 -63.91
CA THR A 175 14.38 31.47 -63.90
C THR A 175 13.41 31.64 -62.70
N LEU A 176 13.08 32.81 -62.17
CA LEU A 176 13.15 34.22 -62.56
C LEU A 176 12.49 34.98 -61.40
N ASN A 177 12.89 36.24 -61.17
CA ASN A 177 12.13 37.32 -60.53
C ASN A 177 11.83 37.14 -59.02
N ARG A 178 12.16 38.08 -58.14
CA ARG A 178 12.03 39.53 -58.26
C ARG A 178 12.84 40.20 -57.14
#